data_AF-A0A3E0HFS8-F1
#
_entry.id   AF-A0A3E0HFS8-F1
#
_cell.length_a   1.000
_cell.length_b   1.000
_cell.length_c   1.000
_cell.angle_alpha   90.00
_cell.angle_beta   90.00
_cell.angle_gamma   90.00
#
_symmetry.space_group_name_H-M   'P 1'
#
loop_
_entity.id
_entity.type
_entity.pdbx_description
1 polymer ?
#
loop_
_entity_poly.entity_id
_entity_poly.type
_entity_poly.pdbx_seq_one_letter_code
_entity_poly.pdbx_strand_id
1 'polypeptide(L)'
;MRTMYDSVNAAAIPANAGLVAGYVDGRYAWPAADWARFPHAVHVPIAVFATTNAGVVLDCETGDATPAQCPGWVRMRRAAGVDPTVYCSYSAWSTVRAAFAAAGEPAPHYWIAGYPDPVDADGNPVIPAGAVAHQWIDRGPYDESIVAEYWPGVDPNTPAPIEEENIMGNWMRYVDAKGNEASGLLLESGDFIGLPLPKTVRDAESYSNLTDGTDDAGAQGRWQDLVTRFDRDAKKLAATVTVEVNGQPAQATLNPSTGHYELQLVPDAPATTN
;
A
#
# COMPACT_ATOMS: atom_id res chain seq x y z
N MET A 1 5.64 17.05 -4.44
CA MET A 1 6.80 16.15 -4.44
C MET A 1 7.63 16.46 -3.22
N ARG A 2 8.34 15.47 -2.70
CA ARG A 2 9.28 15.65 -1.58
C ARG A 2 10.70 15.83 -2.13
N THR A 3 11.57 16.38 -1.29
CA THR A 3 13.00 16.53 -1.60
C THR A 3 13.81 15.58 -0.73
N MET A 4 14.68 14.80 -1.35
CA MET A 4 15.63 13.92 -0.68
C MET A 4 17.05 14.40 -0.96
N TYR A 5 17.92 14.25 0.03
CA TYR A 5 19.36 14.48 -0.12
C TYR A 5 20.15 13.22 0.16
N ASP A 6 21.19 12.98 -0.61
CA ASP A 6 22.10 11.86 -0.42
C ASP A 6 23.56 12.31 -0.52
N SER A 7 24.43 11.64 0.23
CA SER A 7 25.86 11.97 0.26
C SER A 7 26.66 10.85 0.91
N VAL A 8 27.91 10.70 0.48
CA VAL A 8 28.93 9.91 1.18
C VAL A 8 29.34 10.53 2.53
N ASN A 9 28.97 11.79 2.80
CA ASN A 9 29.27 12.50 4.04
C ASN A 9 27.98 13.15 4.60
N ALA A 10 27.39 12.54 5.63
CA ALA A 10 26.18 13.04 6.28
C ALA A 10 26.27 14.50 6.74
N ALA A 11 27.46 15.01 7.08
CA ALA A 11 27.63 16.39 7.53
C ALA A 11 27.38 17.42 6.42
N ALA A 12 27.45 17.02 5.14
CA ALA A 12 27.19 17.89 3.99
C ALA A 12 25.71 18.20 3.79
N ILE A 13 24.82 17.28 4.18
CA ILE A 13 23.38 17.42 3.98
C ILE A 13 22.80 18.43 4.99
N PRO A 14 21.86 19.30 4.61
CA PRO A 14 21.18 20.20 5.55
C PRO A 14 20.58 19.46 6.75
N ALA A 15 20.83 19.95 7.97
CA ALA A 15 20.43 19.27 9.20
C ALA A 15 18.90 19.17 9.39
N ASN A 16 18.12 19.96 8.66
CA ASN A 16 16.65 19.98 8.67
C ASN A 16 16.02 19.22 7.49
N ALA A 17 16.78 18.38 6.79
CA ALA A 17 16.28 17.55 5.71
C ALA A 17 15.17 16.60 6.19
N GLY A 18 14.04 16.57 5.48
CA GLY A 18 12.91 15.68 5.81
C GLY A 18 13.09 14.23 5.33
N LEU A 19 13.95 14.01 4.33
CA LEU A 19 14.24 12.70 3.73
C LEU A 19 15.74 12.67 3.38
N VAL A 20 16.46 11.66 3.86
CA VAL A 20 17.91 11.51 3.63
C VAL A 20 18.23 10.09 3.21
N ALA A 21 19.14 9.94 2.25
CA ALA A 21 19.69 8.65 1.88
C ALA A 21 21.17 8.55 2.26
N GLY A 22 21.54 7.38 2.78
CA GLY A 22 22.87 7.13 3.29
C GLY A 22 23.25 5.66 3.13
N TYR A 23 24.55 5.41 3.01
CA TYR A 23 25.06 4.07 2.73
C TYR A 23 25.10 3.21 3.99
N VAL A 24 24.68 1.95 3.88
CA VAL A 24 24.72 0.97 5.00
C VAL A 24 25.91 0.01 4.92
N ASP A 25 26.59 -0.02 3.79
CA ASP A 25 27.79 -0.82 3.54
C ASP A 25 28.77 -0.07 2.61
N GLY A 26 29.83 -0.76 2.20
CA GLY A 26 30.87 -0.16 1.36
C GLY A 26 31.79 0.79 2.10
N ARG A 27 32.60 1.53 1.32
CA ARG A 27 33.61 2.45 1.83
C ARG A 27 33.01 3.64 2.58
N TYR A 28 31.80 4.04 2.21
CA TYR A 28 31.13 5.24 2.70
C TYR A 28 29.94 4.92 3.62
N ALA A 29 29.91 3.71 4.19
CA ALA A 29 28.88 3.32 5.15
C ALA A 29 28.78 4.35 6.28
N TRP A 30 27.59 4.89 6.49
CA TRP A 30 27.33 5.85 7.54
C TRP A 30 27.36 5.16 8.91
N PRO A 31 28.19 5.64 9.86
CA PRO A 31 28.10 5.18 11.25
C PRO A 31 26.77 5.62 11.88
N ALA A 32 26.40 5.00 13.01
CA ALA A 32 25.16 5.33 13.72
C ALA A 32 25.03 6.83 14.09
N ALA A 33 26.15 7.52 14.34
CA ALA A 33 26.16 8.95 14.64
C ALA A 33 25.70 9.82 13.46
N ASP A 34 25.99 9.38 12.23
CA ASP A 34 25.62 10.09 11.01
C ASP A 34 24.11 9.97 10.73
N TRP A 35 23.53 8.79 10.95
CA TRP A 35 22.08 8.60 10.94
C TRP A 35 21.38 9.41 12.05
N ALA A 36 21.95 9.41 13.27
CA ALA A 36 21.41 10.12 14.42
C ALA A 36 21.41 11.66 14.26
N ARG A 37 22.15 12.19 13.29
CA ARG A 37 22.11 13.62 12.92
C ARG A 37 20.74 14.03 12.36
N PHE A 38 19.96 13.09 11.84
CA PHE A 38 18.66 13.35 11.21
C PHE A 38 17.51 12.64 11.94
N PRO A 39 17.25 12.95 13.22
CA PRO A 39 16.29 12.19 14.02
C PRO A 39 14.82 12.38 13.59
N HIS A 40 14.54 13.37 12.76
CA HIS A 40 13.20 13.68 12.23
C HIS A 40 13.02 13.29 10.76
N ALA A 41 14.12 12.92 10.08
CA ALA A 41 14.06 12.57 8.67
C ALA A 41 13.58 11.13 8.50
N VAL A 42 12.92 10.87 7.38
CA VAL A 42 12.80 9.50 6.87
C VAL A 42 14.17 9.09 6.32
N HIS A 43 14.62 7.88 6.67
CA HIS A 43 15.94 7.36 6.29
C HIS A 43 15.79 6.38 5.13
N VAL A 44 16.57 6.58 4.07
CA VAL A 44 16.62 5.72 2.88
C VAL A 44 17.98 5.01 2.84
N PRO A 45 18.10 3.81 3.45
CA PRO A 45 19.36 3.09 3.49
C PRO A 45 19.74 2.49 2.12
N ILE A 46 20.93 2.82 1.65
CA ILE A 46 21.50 2.39 0.36
C ILE A 46 22.55 1.30 0.60
N ALA A 47 22.41 0.17 -0.08
CA ALA A 47 23.45 -0.84 -0.19
C ALA A 47 24.22 -0.68 -1.51
N VAL A 48 25.54 -0.83 -1.50
CA VAL A 48 26.38 -0.83 -2.72
C VAL A 48 26.72 -2.24 -3.18
N PHE A 49 26.73 -3.22 -2.27
CA PHE A 49 27.00 -4.61 -2.63
C PHE A 49 25.71 -5.41 -2.80
N ALA A 50 25.56 -6.07 -3.95
CA ALA A 50 24.43 -6.96 -4.21
C ALA A 50 24.36 -8.20 -3.28
N THR A 51 25.40 -8.45 -2.48
CA THR A 51 25.43 -9.50 -1.45
C THR A 51 24.95 -9.02 -0.08
N THR A 52 24.74 -7.72 0.11
CA THR A 52 24.34 -7.14 1.39
C THR A 52 22.84 -7.32 1.61
N ASN A 53 22.47 -8.10 2.63
CA ASN A 53 21.08 -8.30 3.03
C ASN A 53 20.57 -7.19 3.96
N ALA A 54 20.78 -5.94 3.57
CA ALA A 54 20.33 -4.73 4.25
C ALA A 54 19.97 -3.67 3.21
N GLY A 55 19.45 -2.53 3.66
CA GLY A 55 19.03 -1.45 2.77
C GLY A 55 17.65 -1.66 2.14
N VAL A 56 17.14 -0.57 1.56
CA VAL A 56 15.93 -0.52 0.72
C VAL A 56 16.28 -0.13 -0.72
N VAL A 57 17.38 0.59 -0.93
CA VAL A 57 17.95 0.91 -2.24
C VAL A 57 19.20 0.07 -2.48
N LEU A 58 19.37 -0.45 -3.69
CA LEU A 58 20.66 -0.91 -4.20
C LEU A 58 21.23 0.11 -5.18
N ASP A 59 22.48 0.50 -4.95
CA ASP A 59 23.24 1.35 -5.84
C ASP A 59 23.82 0.53 -7.02
N CYS A 60 23.29 0.76 -8.22
CA CYS A 60 23.73 0.11 -9.45
C CYS A 60 24.51 1.10 -10.34
N GLU A 61 25.78 1.29 -10.02
CA GLU A 61 26.69 2.14 -10.78
C GLU A 61 28.13 1.58 -10.88
N THR A 62 29.01 2.31 -11.58
CA THR A 62 30.37 1.85 -11.81
C THR A 62 31.18 1.85 -10.52
N GLY A 63 31.48 0.66 -10.01
CA GLY A 63 32.22 0.47 -8.75
C GLY A 63 31.42 -0.31 -7.72
N ASP A 64 30.09 -0.33 -7.88
CA ASP A 64 29.14 -0.94 -6.96
C ASP A 64 28.44 -2.15 -7.61
N ALA A 65 27.11 -2.28 -7.47
CA ALA A 65 26.38 -3.37 -8.10
C ALA A 65 26.29 -3.19 -9.62
N THR A 66 26.39 -4.29 -10.35
CA THR A 66 26.15 -4.30 -11.80
C THR A 66 24.67 -4.56 -12.11
N PRO A 67 24.17 -4.14 -13.30
CA PRO A 67 22.79 -4.42 -13.70
C PRO A 67 22.38 -5.89 -13.60
N ALA A 68 23.30 -6.81 -13.89
CA ALA A 68 23.07 -8.24 -13.83
C ALA A 68 22.91 -8.79 -12.40
N GLN A 69 23.42 -8.08 -11.40
CA GLN A 69 23.31 -8.46 -9.98
C GLN A 69 22.02 -7.95 -9.33
N CYS A 70 21.43 -6.86 -9.84
CA CYS A 70 20.23 -6.24 -9.27
C CYS A 70 19.05 -7.21 -9.05
N PRO A 71 18.69 -8.10 -10.00
CA PRO A 71 17.59 -9.04 -9.78
C PRO A 71 17.80 -9.99 -8.59
N GLY A 72 19.04 -10.45 -8.40
CA GLY A 72 19.37 -11.34 -7.29
C GLY A 72 19.24 -10.64 -5.93
N TRP A 73 19.71 -9.40 -5.83
CA TRP A 73 19.57 -8.61 -4.61
C TRP A 73 18.11 -8.27 -4.31
N VAL A 74 17.34 -7.84 -5.32
CA VAL A 74 15.90 -7.55 -5.17
C VAL A 74 15.14 -8.77 -4.66
N ARG A 75 15.40 -9.94 -5.23
CA ARG A 75 14.82 -11.21 -4.76
C ARG A 75 15.14 -11.48 -3.29
N MET A 76 16.41 -11.28 -2.90
CA MET A 76 16.85 -11.44 -1.51
C MET A 76 16.13 -10.48 -0.57
N ARG A 77 15.98 -9.20 -0.93
CA ARG A 77 15.30 -8.20 -0.10
C ARG A 77 13.81 -8.47 0.03
N ARG A 78 13.14 -8.87 -1.06
CA ARG A 78 11.74 -9.31 -1.01
C ARG A 78 11.55 -10.52 -0.10
N ALA A 79 12.45 -11.49 -0.15
CA ALA A 79 12.43 -12.63 0.77
C ALA A 79 12.64 -12.22 2.24
N ALA A 80 13.27 -11.06 2.49
CA ALA A 80 13.39 -10.45 3.81
C ALA A 80 12.21 -9.53 4.18
N GLY A 81 11.14 -9.49 3.38
CA GLY A 81 9.95 -8.69 3.65
C GLY A 81 10.06 -7.21 3.28
N VAL A 82 11.04 -6.84 2.46
CA VAL A 82 11.28 -5.44 2.04
C VAL A 82 10.77 -5.25 0.61
N ASP A 83 10.20 -4.08 0.31
CA ASP A 83 9.88 -3.67 -1.07
C ASP A 83 11.04 -2.83 -1.63
N PRO A 84 11.91 -3.40 -2.49
CA PRO A 84 13.19 -2.79 -2.81
C PRO A 84 13.11 -1.79 -3.97
N THR A 85 14.05 -0.85 -3.98
CA THR A 85 14.32 0.08 -5.08
C THR A 85 15.71 -0.18 -5.65
N VAL A 86 15.91 0.04 -6.96
CA VAL A 86 17.24 0.10 -7.57
C VAL A 86 17.51 1.53 -8.01
N TYR A 87 18.63 2.08 -7.53
CA TYR A 87 19.19 3.32 -8.05
C TYR A 87 20.06 3.00 -9.27
N CYS A 88 19.95 3.78 -10.34
CA CYS A 88 20.88 3.74 -11.47
C CYS A 88 20.79 5.02 -12.30
N SER A 89 21.79 5.27 -13.15
CA SER A 89 21.72 6.36 -14.11
C SER A 89 20.66 6.13 -15.20
N TYR A 90 20.15 7.22 -15.77
CA TYR A 90 19.17 7.18 -16.86
C TYR A 90 19.66 6.35 -18.05
N SER A 91 20.96 6.41 -18.37
CA SER A 91 21.57 5.63 -19.45
C SER A 91 21.69 4.12 -19.12
N ALA A 92 21.88 3.76 -17.86
CA ALA A 92 21.93 2.38 -17.41
C ALA A 92 20.54 1.74 -17.24
N TRP A 93 19.50 2.54 -17.04
CA TRP A 93 18.17 2.06 -16.65
C TRP A 93 17.58 1.00 -17.59
N SER A 94 17.72 1.19 -18.90
CA SER A 94 17.26 0.20 -19.90
C SER A 94 17.95 -1.16 -19.74
N THR A 95 19.24 -1.16 -19.39
CA THR A 95 20.03 -2.39 -19.17
C THR A 95 19.62 -3.06 -17.86
N VAL A 96 19.35 -2.29 -16.80
CA VAL A 96 18.83 -2.83 -15.53
C VAL A 96 17.48 -3.50 -15.76
N ARG A 97 16.54 -2.84 -16.46
CA ARG A 97 15.22 -3.41 -16.78
C ARG A 97 15.34 -4.70 -17.60
N ALA A 98 16.27 -4.74 -18.56
CA ALA A 98 16.54 -5.94 -19.35
C ALA A 98 17.07 -7.09 -18.48
N ALA A 99 17.90 -6.80 -17.46
CA ALA A 99 18.38 -7.80 -16.53
C ALA A 99 17.25 -8.42 -15.68
N PHE A 100 16.30 -7.61 -15.20
CA PHE A 100 15.10 -8.12 -14.51
C PHE A 100 14.26 -9.03 -15.41
N ALA A 101 14.00 -8.60 -16.65
CA ALA A 101 13.26 -9.40 -17.62
C ALA A 101 13.96 -10.73 -17.92
N ALA A 102 15.29 -10.71 -18.14
CA ALA A 102 16.08 -11.90 -18.40
C ALA A 102 16.11 -12.88 -17.20
N ALA A 103 16.09 -12.34 -15.97
CA ALA A 103 16.07 -13.13 -14.74
C ALA A 103 14.68 -13.68 -14.39
N GLY A 104 13.62 -13.25 -15.10
CA GLY A 104 12.23 -13.57 -14.74
C GLY A 104 11.80 -13.01 -13.38
N GLU A 105 12.48 -11.96 -12.90
CA GLU A 105 12.21 -11.32 -11.61
C GLU A 105 11.35 -10.08 -11.83
N PRO A 106 10.25 -9.86 -11.08
CA PRO A 106 9.47 -8.64 -11.19
C PRO A 106 10.35 -7.41 -10.97
N ALA A 107 10.16 -6.37 -11.78
CA ALA A 107 10.90 -5.12 -11.63
C ALA A 107 10.72 -4.53 -10.20
N PRO A 108 11.76 -3.91 -9.62
CA PRO A 108 11.64 -3.13 -8.38
C PRO A 108 11.08 -1.73 -8.69
N HIS A 109 10.98 -0.90 -7.66
CA HIS A 109 10.91 0.54 -7.86
C HIS A 109 12.25 1.07 -8.40
N TYR A 110 12.23 2.25 -9.00
CA TYR A 110 13.44 2.87 -9.54
C TYR A 110 13.66 4.27 -8.99
N TRP A 111 14.92 4.55 -8.63
CA TRP A 111 15.43 5.90 -8.38
C TRP A 111 16.45 6.20 -9.48
N ILE A 112 16.16 7.19 -10.32
CA ILE A 112 16.95 7.41 -11.55
C ILE A 112 17.77 8.67 -11.45
N ALA A 113 19.08 8.59 -11.73
CA ALA A 113 19.94 9.76 -11.85
C ALA A 113 19.95 10.30 -13.28
N GLY A 114 19.70 11.59 -13.43
CA GLY A 114 19.73 12.30 -14.71
C GLY A 114 19.83 13.81 -14.49
N TYR A 115 20.90 14.42 -15.02
CA TYR A 115 21.26 15.81 -14.69
C TYR A 115 21.12 16.75 -15.89
N PRO A 116 20.16 17.71 -15.88
CA PRO A 116 18.96 17.77 -15.04
C PRO A 116 17.80 16.91 -15.58
N ASP A 117 17.97 16.26 -16.74
CA ASP A 117 16.87 15.62 -17.46
C ASP A 117 16.34 14.34 -16.76
N PRO A 118 15.02 14.09 -16.82
CA PRO A 118 14.01 14.89 -17.51
C PRO A 118 13.50 16.08 -16.68
N VAL A 119 13.26 17.19 -17.37
CA VAL A 119 12.58 18.38 -16.84
C VAL A 119 11.29 18.66 -17.61
N ASP A 120 10.37 19.41 -17.01
CA ASP A 120 9.17 19.93 -17.68
C ASP A 120 9.50 21.11 -18.63
N ALA A 121 8.46 21.69 -19.25
CA ALA A 121 8.62 22.80 -20.18
C ALA A 121 9.19 24.08 -19.55
N ASP A 122 9.09 24.22 -18.22
CA ASP A 122 9.59 25.35 -17.45
C ASP A 122 10.97 25.06 -16.83
N GLY A 123 11.52 23.86 -17.06
CA GLY A 123 12.82 23.43 -16.55
C GLY A 123 12.77 22.87 -15.13
N ASN A 124 11.60 22.58 -14.58
CA ASN A 124 11.48 21.93 -13.27
C ASN A 124 11.75 20.42 -13.40
N PRO A 125 12.43 19.79 -12.44
CA PRO A 125 12.67 18.35 -12.49
C PRO A 125 11.36 17.56 -12.47
N VAL A 126 11.32 16.45 -13.21
CA VAL A 126 10.17 15.55 -13.30
C VAL A 126 10.62 14.12 -13.00
N ILE A 127 9.86 13.40 -12.17
CA ILE A 127 10.14 11.98 -11.95
C ILE A 127 9.89 11.22 -13.26
N PRO A 128 10.90 10.53 -13.84
CA PRO A 128 10.71 9.74 -15.04
C PRO A 128 9.56 8.73 -14.89
N ALA A 129 8.74 8.57 -15.93
CA ALA A 129 7.63 7.63 -15.88
C ALA A 129 8.12 6.21 -15.54
N GLY A 130 7.58 5.62 -14.46
CA GLY A 130 7.98 4.31 -13.94
C GLY A 130 9.08 4.35 -12.87
N ALA A 131 9.55 5.53 -12.46
CA ALA A 131 10.40 5.74 -11.29
C ALA A 131 9.59 6.32 -10.12
N VAL A 132 10.14 6.20 -8.91
CA VAL A 132 9.60 6.81 -7.67
C VAL A 132 10.43 8.01 -7.20
N ALA A 133 11.65 8.15 -7.72
CA ALA A 133 12.56 9.26 -7.42
C ALA A 133 13.46 9.58 -8.61
N HIS A 134 13.91 10.83 -8.68
CA HIS A 134 14.84 11.35 -9.69
C HIS A 134 15.92 12.19 -9.00
N GLN A 135 17.17 11.71 -9.04
CA GLN A 135 18.34 12.51 -8.67
C GLN A 135 18.63 13.45 -9.83
N TRP A 136 18.28 14.72 -9.64
CA TRP A 136 18.19 15.69 -10.74
C TRP A 136 19.30 16.73 -10.70
N ILE A 137 20.00 16.88 -9.57
CA ILE A 137 21.11 17.81 -9.45
C ILE A 137 22.19 17.31 -8.48
N ASP A 138 23.42 17.34 -8.94
CA ASP A 138 24.63 17.22 -8.11
C ASP A 138 24.98 18.62 -7.58
N ARG A 139 24.95 18.80 -6.26
CA ARG A 139 25.27 20.08 -5.61
C ARG A 139 26.76 20.18 -5.25
N GLY A 140 27.53 19.10 -5.42
CA GLY A 140 28.93 18.94 -5.05
C GLY A 140 29.10 18.11 -3.78
N PRO A 141 28.76 18.63 -2.58
CA PRO A 141 28.96 17.90 -1.33
C PRO A 141 27.81 16.92 -1.02
N TYR A 142 26.69 17.03 -1.72
CA TYR A 142 25.54 16.13 -1.67
C TYR A 142 24.75 16.24 -2.98
N ASP A 143 23.94 15.23 -3.26
CA ASP A 143 23.02 15.20 -4.39
C ASP A 143 21.59 15.49 -3.92
N GLU A 144 20.77 16.01 -4.81
CA GLU A 144 19.37 16.32 -4.54
C GLU A 144 18.45 15.58 -5.51
N SER A 145 17.45 14.92 -4.93
CA SER A 145 16.44 14.17 -5.64
C SER A 145 15.05 14.73 -5.38
N ILE A 146 14.20 14.74 -6.41
CA ILE A 146 12.75 14.85 -6.21
C ILE A 146 12.16 13.45 -6.06
N VAL A 147 11.19 13.33 -5.18
CA VAL A 147 10.60 12.06 -4.75
C VAL A 147 9.09 12.15 -4.83
N ALA A 148 8.46 11.04 -5.23
CA ALA A 148 7.00 10.90 -5.19
C ALA A 148 6.46 11.16 -3.76
N GLU A 149 5.18 11.54 -3.67
CA GLU A 149 4.54 11.72 -2.35
C GLU A 149 4.61 10.45 -1.50
N TYR A 150 4.55 9.29 -2.16
CA TYR A 150 4.69 7.98 -1.54
C TYR A 150 5.77 7.14 -2.24
N TRP A 151 6.65 6.55 -1.45
CA TRP A 151 7.73 5.66 -1.86
C TRP A 151 7.58 4.31 -1.13
N PRO A 152 7.11 3.26 -1.82
CA PRO A 152 6.95 1.94 -1.22
C PRO A 152 8.28 1.39 -0.66
N GLY A 153 8.23 0.80 0.54
CA GLY A 153 9.39 0.26 1.24
C GLY A 153 10.22 1.30 2.01
N VAL A 154 10.05 2.60 1.72
CA VAL A 154 10.67 3.71 2.45
C VAL A 154 9.66 4.33 3.41
N ASP A 155 8.50 4.72 2.87
CA ASP A 155 7.43 5.28 3.68
C ASP A 155 6.72 4.16 4.43
N PRO A 156 6.25 4.42 5.67
CA PRO A 156 5.41 3.46 6.35
C PRO A 156 4.22 3.16 5.46
N ASN A 157 3.89 1.86 5.34
CA ASN A 157 2.55 1.41 4.98
C ASN A 157 1.64 1.86 6.12
N THR A 158 1.38 3.15 6.23
CA THR A 158 0.24 3.62 6.99
C THR A 158 -0.92 2.99 6.22
N PRO A 159 -1.69 2.05 6.81
CA PRO A 159 -3.04 1.88 6.30
C PRO A 159 -3.57 3.30 6.22
N ALA A 160 -4.06 3.74 5.07
CA ALA A 160 -4.73 5.04 5.00
C ALA A 160 -5.54 5.15 6.29
N PRO A 161 -5.34 6.21 7.13
CA PRO A 161 -6.13 6.33 8.32
C PRO A 161 -7.54 6.01 7.87
N ILE A 162 -8.12 4.96 8.45
CA ILE A 162 -9.55 4.74 8.33
C ILE A 162 -10.09 6.04 8.86
N GLU A 163 -10.36 6.99 7.98
CA GLU A 163 -11.01 8.21 8.37
C GLU A 163 -12.28 7.68 9.00
N GLU A 164 -12.42 7.87 10.31
CA GLU A 164 -13.63 7.48 11.02
C GLU A 164 -14.86 8.13 10.34
N GLU A 165 -14.66 9.19 9.55
CA GLU A 165 -15.66 9.79 8.66
C GLU A 165 -16.18 8.87 7.54
N ASN A 166 -15.44 7.85 7.09
CA ASN A 166 -15.91 6.89 6.06
C ASN A 166 -16.26 5.48 6.60
N ILE A 167 -16.21 5.26 7.93
CA ILE A 167 -17.00 4.17 8.56
C ILE A 167 -18.45 4.64 8.81
N MET A 168 -18.88 5.73 8.16
CA MET A 168 -20.26 5.90 7.73
C MET A 168 -20.57 5.21 6.39
N GLY A 169 -19.74 4.24 5.98
CA GLY A 169 -20.19 3.20 5.03
C GLY A 169 -21.57 2.72 5.47
N ASN A 170 -22.55 2.82 4.57
CA ASN A 170 -23.97 2.59 4.86
C ASN A 170 -24.14 1.31 5.66
N TRP A 171 -24.38 1.45 6.96
CA TRP A 171 -24.78 0.32 7.81
C TRP A 171 -26.11 -0.16 7.29
N MET A 172 -26.09 -1.24 6.52
CA MET A 172 -27.32 -1.82 6.01
C MET A 172 -27.92 -2.72 7.07
N ARG A 173 -29.13 -2.37 7.50
CA ARG A 173 -29.98 -3.26 8.28
C ARG A 173 -30.76 -4.14 7.32
N TYR A 174 -30.59 -5.45 7.47
CA TYR A 174 -31.33 -6.46 6.73
C TYR A 174 -32.44 -6.99 7.62
N VAL A 175 -33.65 -7.11 7.08
CA VAL A 175 -34.75 -7.83 7.72
C VAL A 175 -35.22 -8.91 6.76
N ASP A 176 -35.12 -10.18 7.15
CA ASP A 176 -35.61 -11.28 6.30
C ASP A 176 -37.15 -11.33 6.28
N ALA A 177 -37.73 -12.13 5.39
CA ALA A 177 -39.19 -12.31 5.28
C ALA A 177 -39.86 -12.88 6.55
N LYS A 178 -39.07 -13.30 7.55
CA LYS A 178 -39.52 -13.82 8.85
C LYS A 178 -39.29 -12.82 9.99
N GLY A 179 -38.76 -11.63 9.70
CA GLY A 179 -38.49 -10.57 10.68
C GLY A 179 -37.15 -10.68 11.42
N ASN A 180 -36.22 -11.53 10.96
CA ASN A 180 -34.89 -11.62 11.57
C ASN A 180 -33.98 -10.50 11.08
N GLU A 181 -33.24 -9.87 11.99
CA GLU A 181 -32.39 -8.73 11.68
C GLU A 181 -30.91 -9.11 11.58
N ALA A 182 -30.19 -8.51 10.63
CA ALA A 182 -28.74 -8.55 10.53
C ALA A 182 -28.20 -7.17 10.15
N SER A 183 -26.93 -6.91 10.45
CA SER A 183 -26.23 -5.69 10.06
C SER A 183 -24.94 -6.07 9.33
N GLY A 184 -24.58 -5.30 8.31
CA GLY A 184 -23.31 -5.50 7.63
C GLY A 184 -22.78 -4.22 7.00
N LEU A 185 -21.49 -4.24 6.71
CA LEU A 185 -20.77 -3.13 6.11
C LEU A 185 -20.74 -3.34 4.60
N LEU A 186 -21.26 -2.37 3.84
CA LEU A 186 -21.04 -2.30 2.40
C LEU A 186 -19.80 -1.45 2.15
N LEU A 187 -18.76 -2.07 1.58
CA LEU A 187 -17.55 -1.37 1.19
C LEU A 187 -17.80 -0.57 -0.11
N GLU A 188 -17.05 0.50 -0.34
CA GLU A 188 -17.11 1.27 -1.58
C GLU A 188 -16.80 0.43 -2.83
N SER A 189 -16.12 -0.71 -2.67
CA SER A 189 -15.89 -1.72 -3.72
C SER A 189 -17.15 -2.46 -4.16
N GLY A 190 -18.27 -2.32 -3.45
CA GLY A 190 -19.48 -3.11 -3.64
C GLY A 190 -19.44 -4.47 -2.92
N ASP A 191 -18.39 -4.76 -2.15
CA ASP A 191 -18.30 -5.96 -1.34
C ASP A 191 -19.09 -5.82 -0.04
N PHE A 192 -19.81 -6.87 0.33
CA PHE A 192 -20.60 -6.92 1.55
C PHE A 192 -19.92 -7.77 2.62
N ILE A 193 -19.62 -7.16 3.77
CA ILE A 193 -19.15 -7.87 4.97
C ILE A 193 -20.35 -8.02 5.90
N GLY A 194 -21.01 -9.17 5.83
CA GLY A 194 -22.09 -9.53 6.76
C GLY A 194 -21.52 -9.85 8.15
N LEU A 195 -21.97 -9.12 9.17
CA LEU A 195 -21.74 -9.51 10.55
C LEU A 195 -23.03 -10.16 11.08
N PRO A 196 -23.00 -11.45 11.47
CA PRO A 196 -24.14 -12.04 12.15
C PRO A 196 -24.28 -11.36 13.51
N LEU A 197 -25.44 -10.73 13.76
CA LEU A 197 -25.79 -10.33 15.11
C LEU A 197 -25.99 -11.58 15.97
N PRO A 198 -25.41 -11.63 17.18
CA PRO A 198 -25.77 -12.67 18.13
C PRO A 198 -27.23 -12.49 18.57
N LYS A 199 -27.92 -13.59 18.84
CA LYS A 199 -29.33 -13.59 19.26
C LYS A 199 -29.57 -12.91 20.62
N THR A 200 -28.53 -12.60 21.40
CA THR A 200 -28.66 -11.90 22.69
C THR A 200 -27.45 -11.01 23.02
N VAL A 201 -27.68 -9.93 23.79
CA VAL A 201 -26.66 -8.98 24.28
C VAL A 201 -25.54 -9.64 25.09
N ARG A 202 -25.77 -10.83 25.67
CA ARG A 202 -24.75 -11.60 26.41
C ARG A 202 -23.63 -12.16 25.54
N ASP A 203 -23.86 -12.31 24.24
CA ASP A 203 -22.85 -12.84 23.31
C ASP A 203 -21.94 -11.72 22.76
N ALA A 204 -22.30 -10.44 22.93
CA ALA A 204 -21.48 -9.30 22.50
C ALA A 204 -20.20 -9.15 23.34
N GLU A 205 -20.23 -9.51 24.63
CA GLU A 205 -19.04 -9.55 25.51
C GLU A 205 -18.05 -10.66 25.10
N SER A 206 -18.48 -11.64 24.31
CA SER A 206 -17.59 -12.67 23.76
C SER A 206 -16.87 -12.23 22.47
N TYR A 207 -17.33 -11.15 21.82
CA TYR A 207 -16.73 -10.63 20.58
C TYR A 207 -15.60 -9.62 20.84
N SER A 208 -15.62 -8.88 21.95
CA SER A 208 -14.49 -8.04 22.36
C SER A 208 -13.22 -8.84 22.64
N ASN A 209 -13.34 -10.15 22.89
CA ASN A 209 -12.23 -11.07 23.12
C ASN A 209 -11.71 -11.75 21.83
N LEU A 210 -12.32 -11.50 20.66
CA LEU A 210 -11.80 -11.98 19.36
C LEU A 210 -10.83 -10.98 18.70
N THR A 211 -10.77 -9.75 19.22
CA THR A 211 -9.80 -8.71 18.84
C THR A 211 -8.61 -8.62 19.80
N ASP A 212 -8.64 -9.40 20.89
CA ASP A 212 -7.53 -9.69 21.79
C ASP A 212 -6.75 -10.89 21.21
N GLY A 213 -5.69 -10.59 20.47
CA GLY A 213 -4.94 -11.56 19.66
C GLY A 213 -4.12 -12.56 20.47
N THR A 214 -4.75 -13.61 21.01
CA THR A 214 -4.00 -14.69 21.69
C THR A 214 -4.27 -16.12 21.21
N ASP A 215 -5.04 -16.38 20.13
CA ASP A 215 -5.09 -17.72 19.52
C ASP A 215 -5.57 -17.72 18.03
N ASP A 216 -4.65 -17.42 17.11
CA ASP A 216 -4.97 -17.10 15.69
C ASP A 216 -5.51 -18.28 14.86
N ALA A 217 -5.07 -19.51 15.10
CA ALA A 217 -5.46 -20.64 14.24
C ALA A 217 -6.92 -21.09 14.49
N GLY A 218 -7.41 -20.98 15.72
CA GLY A 218 -8.76 -21.38 16.10
C GLY A 218 -9.83 -20.36 15.69
N ALA A 219 -9.48 -19.07 15.70
CA ALA A 219 -10.37 -18.00 15.27
C ALA A 219 -10.55 -17.99 13.75
N GLN A 220 -9.46 -18.14 12.99
CA GLN A 220 -9.49 -18.13 11.52
C GLN A 220 -10.31 -19.30 10.95
N GLY A 221 -10.20 -20.50 11.53
CA GLY A 221 -11.00 -21.66 11.13
C GLY A 221 -12.50 -21.51 11.43
N ARG A 222 -12.87 -20.86 12.54
CA ARG A 222 -14.28 -20.57 12.87
C ARG A 222 -14.86 -19.50 11.96
N TRP A 223 -14.07 -18.48 11.61
CA TRP A 223 -14.44 -17.46 10.64
C TRP A 223 -14.69 -18.05 9.24
N GLN A 224 -13.81 -18.92 8.76
CA GLN A 224 -13.98 -19.56 7.44
C GLN A 224 -15.20 -20.50 7.39
N ASP A 225 -15.48 -21.26 8.46
CA ASP A 225 -16.70 -22.09 8.51
C ASP A 225 -17.98 -21.23 8.53
N LEU A 226 -17.94 -20.07 9.21
CA LEU A 226 -19.08 -19.14 9.27
C LEU A 226 -19.38 -18.52 7.90
N VAL A 227 -18.35 -18.02 7.20
CA VAL A 227 -18.45 -17.46 5.85
C VAL A 227 -18.96 -18.52 4.86
N THR A 228 -18.46 -19.75 4.97
CA THR A 228 -18.90 -20.87 4.10
C THR A 228 -20.36 -21.27 4.35
N ARG A 229 -20.85 -21.17 5.59
CA ARG A 229 -22.27 -21.39 5.91
C ARG A 229 -23.14 -20.27 5.35
N PHE A 230 -22.72 -19.02 5.47
CA PHE A 230 -23.43 -17.87 4.91
C PHE A 230 -23.52 -17.92 3.38
N ASP A 231 -22.42 -18.20 2.67
CA ASP A 231 -22.42 -18.27 1.19
C ASP A 231 -23.36 -19.40 0.68
N ARG A 232 -23.41 -20.52 1.40
CA ARG A 232 -24.31 -21.64 1.09
C ARG A 232 -25.79 -21.33 1.32
N ASP A 233 -26.12 -20.48 2.29
CA ASP A 233 -27.50 -20.10 2.60
C ASP A 233 -27.95 -18.88 1.80
N ALA A 234 -27.06 -17.93 1.50
CA ALA A 234 -27.29 -16.81 0.60
C ALA A 234 -27.60 -17.27 -0.84
N LYS A 235 -26.93 -18.31 -1.33
CA LYS A 235 -27.25 -18.97 -2.62
C LYS A 235 -28.60 -19.67 -2.66
N LYS A 236 -29.27 -19.85 -1.51
CA LYS A 236 -30.60 -20.50 -1.41
C LYS A 236 -31.74 -19.53 -1.11
N LEU A 237 -31.43 -18.31 -0.69
CA LEU A 237 -32.41 -17.28 -0.40
C LEU A 237 -32.61 -16.38 -1.64
N ALA A 238 -33.86 -15.98 -1.87
CA ALA A 238 -34.30 -15.35 -3.11
C ALA A 238 -33.43 -14.18 -3.58
N ALA A 239 -33.35 -14.01 -4.91
CA ALA A 239 -32.44 -13.14 -5.64
C ALA A 239 -32.53 -11.63 -5.33
N THR A 240 -33.48 -11.18 -4.51
CA THR A 240 -33.73 -9.76 -4.23
C THR A 240 -34.03 -9.56 -2.75
N VAL A 241 -33.36 -8.60 -2.13
CA VAL A 241 -33.55 -8.22 -0.71
C VAL A 241 -33.84 -6.72 -0.65
N THR A 242 -34.78 -6.32 0.22
CA THR A 242 -35.03 -4.90 0.48
C THR A 242 -34.01 -4.38 1.48
N VAL A 243 -33.35 -3.27 1.15
CA VAL A 243 -32.38 -2.57 1.99
C VAL A 243 -32.76 -1.10 2.09
N GLU A 244 -32.18 -0.38 3.04
CA GLU A 244 -32.36 1.07 3.17
C GLU A 244 -31.02 1.75 2.88
N VAL A 245 -31.01 2.72 1.96
CA VAL A 245 -29.82 3.49 1.56
C VAL A 245 -30.13 4.97 1.80
N ASN A 246 -29.41 5.61 2.74
CA ASN A 246 -29.63 7.02 3.10
C ASN A 246 -31.10 7.37 3.45
N GLY A 247 -31.81 6.49 4.16
CA GLY A 247 -33.21 6.75 4.53
C GLY A 247 -34.24 6.40 3.45
N GLN A 248 -33.81 5.82 2.32
CA GLN A 248 -34.68 5.46 1.19
C GLN A 248 -34.71 3.94 0.98
N PRO A 249 -35.89 3.33 0.76
CA PRO A 249 -35.96 1.91 0.44
C PRO A 249 -35.32 1.62 -0.93
N ALA A 250 -34.52 0.56 -1.00
CA ALA A 250 -33.88 0.06 -2.19
C ALA A 250 -34.04 -1.46 -2.29
N GLN A 251 -33.92 -2.01 -3.49
CA GLN A 251 -33.81 -3.44 -3.75
C GLN A 251 -32.38 -3.77 -4.14
N ALA A 252 -31.74 -4.66 -3.39
CA ALA A 252 -30.47 -5.26 -3.72
C ALA A 252 -30.72 -6.61 -4.42
N THR A 253 -30.26 -6.77 -5.66
CA THR A 253 -30.40 -8.02 -6.43
C THR A 253 -29.04 -8.67 -6.63
N LEU A 254 -28.89 -9.94 -6.24
CA LEU A 254 -27.62 -10.65 -6.44
C LEU A 254 -27.44 -10.97 -7.93
N ASN A 255 -26.39 -10.44 -8.55
CA ASN A 255 -26.00 -10.83 -9.90
C ASN A 255 -25.26 -12.18 -9.82
N PRO A 256 -25.84 -13.26 -10.37
CA PRO A 256 -25.28 -14.61 -10.21
C PRO A 256 -24.00 -14.81 -11.02
N SER A 257 -23.72 -13.96 -12.02
CA SER A 257 -22.52 -14.06 -12.85
C SER A 257 -21.29 -13.43 -12.22
N THR A 258 -21.49 -12.44 -11.34
CA THR A 258 -20.41 -11.69 -10.70
C THR A 258 -20.30 -11.95 -9.20
N GLY A 259 -21.38 -12.41 -8.55
CA GLY A 259 -21.45 -12.56 -7.10
C GLY A 259 -21.66 -11.23 -6.36
N HIS A 260 -21.84 -10.11 -7.08
CA HIS A 260 -22.09 -8.80 -6.49
C HIS A 260 -23.59 -8.46 -6.48
N TYR A 261 -24.01 -7.59 -5.57
CA TYR A 261 -25.37 -7.08 -5.51
C TYR A 261 -25.51 -5.79 -6.34
N GLU A 262 -26.54 -5.71 -7.16
CA GLU A 262 -26.96 -4.49 -7.85
C GLU A 262 -28.07 -3.80 -7.04
N LEU A 263 -27.89 -2.51 -6.75
CA LEU A 263 -28.85 -1.70 -5.99
C LEU A 263 -29.76 -0.92 -6.94
N GLN A 264 -31.07 -1.05 -6.74
CA GLN A 264 -32.09 -0.24 -7.40
C GLN A 264 -32.91 0.49 -6.33
N LEU A 265 -32.87 1.82 -6.31
CA LEU A 265 -33.74 2.61 -5.45
C LEU A 265 -35.21 2.30 -5.79
N VAL A 266 -36.03 2.04 -4.78
CA VAL A 266 -37.47 1.88 -4.97
C VAL A 266 -38.03 3.28 -5.15
N PRO A 267 -38.68 3.60 -6.29
CA PRO A 267 -39.29 4.91 -6.47
C PRO A 267 -40.28 5.18 -5.34
N ASP A 268 -40.30 6.40 -4.82
CA ASP A 268 -41.32 6.83 -3.86
C ASP A 268 -42.70 6.46 -4.41
N ALA A 269 -43.52 5.85 -3.56
CA ALA A 269 -44.92 5.62 -3.90
C ALA A 269 -45.54 6.98 -4.29
N PRO A 270 -46.28 7.07 -5.42
CA PRO A 270 -46.88 8.33 -5.83
C PRO A 270 -47.72 8.85 -4.67
N ALA A 271 -47.48 10.12 -4.30
CA ALA A 271 -48.18 10.77 -3.20
C ALA A 271 -49.69 10.56 -3.37
N THR A 272 -50.33 9.90 -2.41
CA THR A 272 -51.77 9.73 -2.41
C THR A 272 -52.40 11.10 -2.23
N THR A 273 -52.96 11.66 -3.31
CA THR A 273 -53.78 12.87 -3.25
C THR A 273 -55.06 12.54 -2.49
N ASN A 274 -55.19 13.09 -1.28
CA ASN A 274 -56.46 13.18 -0.55
C ASN A 274 -57.18 14.47 -0.93
#